data_AF-A0A8S9JBL1-F1
#
_entry.id   AF-A0A8S9JBL1-F1
#
_cell.length_a   1.000
_cell.length_b   1.000
_cell.length_c   1.000
_cell.angle_alpha   90.00
_cell.angle_beta   90.00
_cell.angle_gamma   90.00
#
_symmetry.space_group_name_H-M   'P 1'
#
loop_
_entity.id
_entity.type
_entity.pdbx_description
1 polymer ?
#
loop_
_entity_poly.entity_id
_entity_poly.type
_entity_poly.pdbx_seq_one_letter_code
_entity_poly.pdbx_strand_id
1 'polypeptide(L)' 'MNRQVEPPEKTRKTSQPPSFLSFSLLPDEIAVNCLARISRAYYPRFSIVSKSFRSLYSKELYLARSHIRSTEL' A
#
# COMPACT_ATOMS: atom_id res chain seq x y z
N MET A 1 49.73 -12.43 -19.89
CA MET A 1 48.42 -12.80 -19.31
C MET A 1 48.04 -11.76 -18.28
N ASN A 2 46.79 -11.32 -18.37
CA ASN A 2 46.18 -10.17 -17.70
C ASN A 2 46.14 -10.28 -16.17
N ARG A 3 46.13 -9.14 -15.48
CA ARG A 3 45.36 -8.93 -14.23
C ARG A 3 45.22 -7.43 -13.99
N GLN A 4 44.29 -6.82 -14.72
CA GLN A 4 43.66 -5.58 -14.26
C GLN A 4 42.94 -5.92 -12.95
N VAL A 5 43.33 -5.26 -11.86
CA VAL A 5 42.62 -5.32 -10.58
C VAL A 5 41.63 -4.16 -10.59
N GLU A 6 40.37 -4.51 -10.83
CA GLU A 6 39.19 -3.65 -10.72
C GLU A 6 39.13 -2.94 -9.35
N PRO A 7 38.65 -1.69 -9.27
CA PRO A 7 38.53 -0.96 -8.01
C PRO A 7 37.37 -1.53 -7.17
N PRO A 8 37.40 -1.40 -5.83
CA PRO A 8 36.37 -1.96 -4.98
C PRO A 8 35.07 -1.18 -5.20
N GLU A 9 34.08 -1.83 -5.81
CA GLU A 9 32.71 -1.33 -5.90
C GLU A 9 32.15 -1.15 -4.49
N LYS A 10 32.23 0.08 -4.00
CA LYS A 10 31.65 0.56 -2.76
C LYS A 10 30.13 0.46 -2.89
N THR A 11 29.57 -0.72 -2.59
CA THR A 11 28.12 -0.93 -2.47
C THR A 11 27.60 0.03 -1.41
N ARG A 12 27.07 1.17 -1.84
CA ARG A 12 26.32 2.09 -0.99
C ARG A 12 25.06 1.34 -0.57
N LYS A 13 25.13 0.66 0.57
CA LYS A 13 23.95 0.20 1.30
C LYS A 13 23.22 1.47 1.73
N THR A 14 22.35 1.97 0.87
CA THR A 14 21.37 2.99 1.23
C THR A 14 20.54 2.36 2.33
N SER A 15 20.80 2.79 3.56
CA SER A 15 20.00 2.52 4.75
C SER A 15 18.65 3.22 4.61
N GLN A 16 17.84 2.83 3.62
CA GLN A 16 16.41 3.05 3.72
C GLN A 16 15.92 2.09 4.80
N PRO A 17 15.20 2.56 5.83
CA PRO A 17 14.45 1.62 6.66
C PRO A 17 13.63 0.75 5.71
N PRO A 18 13.46 -0.56 5.99
CA PRO A 18 12.62 -1.40 5.14
C PRO A 18 11.32 -0.63 4.98
N SER A 19 11.05 -0.19 3.75
CA SER A 19 9.91 0.64 3.44
C SER A 19 8.72 -0.21 3.81
N PHE A 20 8.21 -0.01 5.03
CA PHE A 20 7.08 -0.75 5.58
C PHE A 20 6.03 -0.72 4.49
N LEU A 21 5.77 -1.89 3.92
CA LEU A 21 5.01 -2.15 2.69
C LEU A 21 4.05 -0.99 2.41
N SER A 22 4.48 -0.07 1.54
CA SER A 22 3.69 1.13 1.28
C SER A 22 2.35 0.69 0.72
N PHE A 23 1.27 1.29 1.19
CA PHE A 23 -0.07 0.92 0.75
C PHE A 23 -0.24 1.07 -0.77
N SER A 24 0.61 1.89 -1.41
CA SER A 24 0.68 2.04 -2.87
C SER A 24 1.31 0.85 -3.61
N LEU A 25 1.94 -0.10 -2.92
CA LEU A 25 2.41 -1.36 -3.53
C LEU A 25 1.35 -2.46 -3.53
N LEU A 26 0.25 -2.28 -2.80
CA LEU A 26 -0.85 -3.24 -2.79
C LEU A 26 -1.73 -3.03 -4.01
N PRO A 27 -2.27 -4.10 -4.61
CA PRO A 27 -3.38 -4.01 -5.55
C PRO A 27 -4.57 -3.27 -4.91
N ASP A 28 -5.22 -2.42 -5.70
CA ASP A 28 -6.33 -1.58 -5.24
C ASP A 28 -7.49 -2.43 -4.66
N GLU A 29 -7.77 -3.61 -5.23
CA GLU A 29 -8.85 -4.48 -4.70
C GLU A 29 -8.56 -4.96 -3.28
N ILE A 30 -7.31 -5.32 -2.99
CA ILE A 30 -6.87 -5.79 -1.66
C ILE A 30 -6.93 -4.64 -0.66
N ALA A 31 -6.44 -3.47 -1.07
CA ALA A 31 -6.50 -2.23 -0.31
C ALA A 31 -7.94 -1.85 0.08
N VAL A 32 -8.86 -1.88 -0.90
CA VAL A 32 -10.29 -1.59 -0.70
C VAL A 32 -10.94 -2.60 0.25
N ASN A 33 -10.63 -3.89 0.12
CA ASN A 33 -11.17 -4.92 1.00
C ASN A 33 -10.72 -4.73 2.47
N CYS A 34 -9.43 -4.41 2.68
CA CYS A 34 -8.91 -4.06 4.01
C CYS A 34 -9.63 -2.84 4.58
N LEU A 35 -9.79 -1.79 3.77
CA LEU A 35 -10.50 -0.58 4.15
C LEU A 35 -11.97 -0.80 4.48
N ALA A 36 -12.64 -1.68 3.74
CA ALA A 36 -14.05 -1.98 3.91
C ALA A 36 -14.36 -2.58 5.30
N ARG A 37 -13.39 -3.25 5.92
CA ARG A 37 -13.47 -3.78 7.30
C ARG A 37 -13.27 -2.73 8.39
N ILE A 38 -12.68 -1.58 8.05
CA ILE A 38 -12.45 -0.48 8.99
C ILE A 38 -13.73 0.35 9.14
N SER A 39 -13.98 0.90 10.34
CA SER A 39 -15.12 1.77 10.59
C SER A 39 -15.02 3.10 9.82
N ARG A 40 -16.16 3.60 9.33
CA ARG A 40 -16.26 4.87 8.58
C ARG A 40 -15.71 6.09 9.32
N ALA A 41 -15.69 6.06 10.65
CA ALA A 41 -15.17 7.15 11.47
C ALA A 41 -13.70 7.49 11.17
N TYR A 42 -12.93 6.53 10.66
CA TYR A 42 -11.51 6.73 10.37
C TYR A 42 -11.21 7.20 8.94
N TYR A 43 -12.18 7.11 8.02
CA TYR A 43 -11.99 7.42 6.61
C TYR A 43 -11.57 8.87 6.33
N PRO A 44 -12.11 9.89 7.04
CA PRO A 44 -11.63 11.27 6.87
C PRO A 44 -10.13 11.40 7.20
N ARG A 45 -9.64 10.69 8.21
CA ARG A 45 -8.22 10.70 8.60
C ARG A 45 -7.36 10.00 7.55
N PHE A 46 -7.81 8.82 7.09
CA PHE A 46 -7.07 8.06 6.08
C PHE A 46 -6.99 8.76 4.72
N SER A 47 -8.02 9.51 4.35
CA SER A 47 -8.02 10.31 3.11
C SER A 47 -7.02 11.46 3.12
N ILE A 48 -6.59 11.95 4.30
CA ILE A 48 -5.65 13.06 4.42
C ILE A 48 -4.20 12.56 4.35
N VAL A 49 -3.93 11.37 4.89
CA VAL A 49 -2.57 10.79 4.94
C VAL A 49 -2.14 10.14 3.62
N SER A 50 -3.07 9.82 2.72
CA SER A 50 -2.75 9.21 1.43
C SER A 50 -3.68 9.64 0.30
N LYS A 51 -3.06 10.08 -0.80
CA LYS A 51 -3.77 10.41 -2.05
C LYS A 51 -4.43 9.18 -2.68
N SER A 52 -3.79 8.00 -2.58
CA SER A 52 -4.36 6.73 -3.06
C SER A 52 -5.63 6.38 -2.30
N PHE A 53 -5.62 6.49 -0.96
CA PHE A 53 -6.82 6.25 -0.15
C PHE A 53 -7.97 7.18 -0.51
N ARG A 54 -7.67 8.47 -0.73
CA ARG A 54 -8.68 9.45 -1.16
C ARG A 54 -9.34 9.06 -2.47
N SER A 55 -8.58 8.49 -3.41
CA SER A 55 -9.11 8.00 -4.69
C SER A 55 -10.06 6.81 -4.51
N LEU A 56 -9.64 5.82 -3.71
CA LEU A 56 -10.39 4.58 -3.47
C LEU A 56 -11.72 4.81 -2.70
N TYR A 57 -11.83 5.89 -1.92
CA TYR A 57 -13.01 6.20 -1.11
C TYR A 57 -14.28 6.47 -1.95
N SER A 58 -14.15 6.84 -3.23
CA SER A 58 -15.23 7.38 -4.05
C SER A 58 -16.39 6.40 -4.33
N LYS A 59 -16.10 5.13 -4.67
CA LYS A 59 -17.15 4.16 -5.08
C LYS A 59 -16.84 2.71 -4.69
N GLU A 60 -15.60 2.27 -4.84
CA GLU A 60 -15.20 0.87 -4.64
C GLU A 60 -15.41 0.41 -3.19
N LEU A 61 -15.16 1.31 -2.24
CA LEU A 61 -15.34 1.03 -0.81
C LEU A 61 -16.80 0.72 -0.43
N TYR A 62 -17.77 1.36 -1.10
CA TYR A 62 -19.18 1.10 -0.84
C TYR A 62 -19.60 -0.28 -1.36
N LEU A 63 -19.16 -0.63 -2.57
CA LEU A 63 -19.41 -1.94 -3.19
C LEU A 63 -18.75 -3.06 -2.38
N ALA A 64 -17.49 -2.89 -1.99
CA ALA A 64 -16.76 -3.89 -1.20
C ALA A 64 -17.43 -4.18 0.15
N ARG A 65 -17.93 -3.15 0.85
CA ARG A 65 -18.70 -3.34 2.09
C ARG A 65 -20.01 -4.06 1.88
N SER A 66 -20.71 -3.75 0.80
CA SER A 66 -21.94 -4.47 0.44
C SER A 66 -21.63 -5.95 0.24
N HIS A 67 -20.55 -6.28 -0.47
CA HIS A 67 -20.14 -7.65 -0.74
C HIS A 67 -19.72 -8.38 0.55
N ILE A 68 -18.93 -7.76 1.42
CA ILE A 68 -18.53 -8.34 2.71
C ILE A 68 -19.74 -8.66 3.58
N ARG A 69 -20.72 -7.76 3.65
CA ARG A 69 -21.93 -7.98 4.44
C ARG A 69 -22.79 -9.12 3.87
N SER A 70 -22.79 -9.30 2.55
CA SER A 70 -23.48 -10.42 1.89
C SER A 70 -22.82 -11.78 2.14
N THR A 71 -21.53 -11.81 2.49
CA THR A 71 -20.79 -13.06 2.80
C THR A 71 -20.91 -13.51 4.26
N GLU A 72 -21.64 -12.78 5.11
CA GLU A 72 -21.93 -13.17 6.50
C GLU A 72 -23.34 -13.79 6.67
N LEU A 73 -23.96 -14.28 5.60
CA LEU A 73 -25.24 -15.02 5.64
C LEU A 73 -25.04 -16.52 5.44
#